data_AF-A0A8B6FXV5-F1
#
_entry.id   AF-A0A8B6FXV5-F1
#
_cell.length_a   1.000
_cell.length_b   1.000
_cell.length_c   1.000
_cell.angle_alpha   90.00
_cell.angle_beta   90.00
_cell.angle_gamma   90.00
#
_symmetry.space_group_name_H-M   'P 1'
#
loop_
_entity.id
_entity.type
_entity.pdbx_description
1 polymer ?
#
loop_
_entity_poly.entity_id
_entity_poly.type
_entity_poly.pdbx_seq_one_letter_code
_entity_poly.pdbx_strand_id
1 'polypeptide(L)'
;MREKLYSVFYVLLTNSLLPVFGNGYMNIALNKHATQVSTLNDNVSKFGPMNANNGKKNQVATNGDCTHTTNKDPVKWWTVDFGNMYTIESVHIYARKDCCLERHSDFEIRLHNTSDWSSQYCLCYKQIGQAPTEIVHVNCTMTGLSGKYLTVYKKDDYHHYPLTLCEVEVYGTEITGNTVNTNALKPTTEITTITNQIRQMTTNTRNNYDIQPKENMNMCLCKRSASDIYQQQNHNYSKEERQFLINERIKILQKELKIDKSKLSSTRRKKTCAEDDRRSSQHLGFIGIIVLVSIMGCIVLSDLVDLIRFINKPRCRWCMRKRKKKK
;
A
#
# COMPACT_ATOMS: atom_id res chain seq x y z
N MET A 1 -6.47 15.64 79.66
CA MET A 1 -6.43 14.67 78.54
C MET A 1 -7.57 14.92 77.54
N ARG A 2 -7.68 16.12 76.96
CA ARG A 2 -8.71 16.43 75.94
C ARG A 2 -8.29 17.45 74.89
N GLU A 3 -6.98 17.66 74.73
CA GLU A 3 -6.42 18.68 73.81
C GLU A 3 -5.37 18.11 72.82
N LYS A 4 -5.13 16.78 72.85
CA LYS A 4 -4.14 16.12 71.96
C LYS A 4 -4.76 15.22 70.88
N LEU A 5 -6.08 15.17 70.78
CA LEU A 5 -6.79 14.33 69.79
C LEU A 5 -7.14 15.07 68.48
N TYR A 6 -7.15 16.41 68.48
CA TYR A 6 -7.52 17.19 67.28
C TYR A 6 -6.39 17.36 66.27
N SER A 7 -5.12 17.17 66.65
CA SER A 7 -3.98 17.32 65.74
C SER A 7 -3.64 16.05 64.94
N VAL A 8 -4.13 14.88 65.35
CA VAL A 8 -3.90 13.61 64.64
C VAL A 8 -5.02 13.30 63.64
N PHE A 9 -6.20 13.91 63.82
CA PHE A 9 -7.31 13.80 62.87
C PHE A 9 -7.21 14.75 61.68
N TYR A 10 -6.41 15.82 61.76
CA TYR A 10 -6.28 16.79 60.66
C TYR A 10 -5.23 16.41 59.59
N VAL A 11 -4.40 15.39 59.85
CA VAL A 11 -3.35 14.94 58.92
C VAL A 11 -3.79 13.74 58.06
N LEU A 12 -5.02 13.23 58.24
CA LEU A 12 -5.58 12.12 57.45
C LEU A 12 -6.63 12.55 56.42
N LEU A 13 -6.82 13.84 56.15
CA LEU A 13 -7.80 14.36 55.18
C LEU A 13 -7.21 15.17 54.00
N THR A 14 -5.90 15.12 53.77
CA THR A 14 -5.29 15.80 52.61
C THR A 14 -4.48 14.89 51.69
N ASN A 15 -4.67 13.57 51.78
CA ASN A 15 -4.08 12.62 50.84
C ASN A 15 -5.18 11.80 50.16
N SER A 16 -5.73 12.34 49.08
CA SER A 16 -6.06 11.63 47.84
C SER A 16 -7.08 12.44 47.04
N LEU A 17 -6.94 12.35 45.71
CA LEU A 17 -7.82 12.93 44.68
C LEU A 17 -7.51 14.38 44.25
N LEU A 18 -6.23 14.67 44.00
CA LEU A 18 -5.97 15.25 42.68
C LEU A 18 -5.96 14.07 41.70
N PRO A 19 -6.82 14.02 40.67
CA PRO A 19 -6.64 13.06 39.61
C PRO A 19 -5.26 13.34 39.02
N VAL A 20 -4.33 12.43 39.25
CA VAL A 20 -3.18 12.28 38.39
C VAL A 20 -3.80 11.91 37.05
N PHE A 21 -4.08 12.90 36.21
CA PHE A 21 -4.24 12.69 34.79
C PHE A 21 -2.87 12.26 34.28
N GLY A 22 -2.50 11.01 34.58
CA GLY A 22 -1.63 10.29 33.69
C GLY A 22 -2.34 10.34 32.36
N ASN A 23 -1.68 10.85 31.33
CA ASN A 23 -2.08 10.64 29.94
C ASN A 23 -1.89 9.15 29.59
N GLY A 24 -2.49 8.26 30.38
CA GLY A 24 -2.70 6.88 30.05
C GLY A 24 -3.89 6.86 29.12
N TYR A 25 -3.63 6.55 27.86
CA TYR A 25 -4.69 6.30 26.91
C TYR A 25 -5.62 5.23 27.49
N MET A 26 -6.89 5.57 27.70
CA MET A 26 -7.89 4.62 28.16
C MET A 26 -8.38 3.79 26.97
N ASN A 27 -8.82 2.56 27.23
CA ASN A 27 -9.51 1.76 26.22
C ASN A 27 -10.88 2.42 25.93
N ILE A 28 -10.96 3.22 24.86
CA ILE A 28 -12.17 3.96 24.48
C ILE A 28 -13.27 3.06 23.90
N ALA A 29 -12.94 1.83 23.49
CA ALA A 29 -13.91 0.86 22.99
C ALA A 29 -14.66 0.13 24.11
N LEU A 30 -14.15 0.18 25.36
CA LEU A 30 -14.69 -0.56 26.48
C LEU A 30 -16.18 -0.27 26.71
N ASN A 31 -16.99 -1.32 26.68
CA ASN A 31 -18.45 -1.31 26.87
C ASN A 31 -19.23 -0.39 25.92
N LYS A 32 -18.61 0.06 24.83
CA LYS A 32 -19.28 0.81 23.78
C LYS A 32 -20.21 -0.08 22.97
N HIS A 33 -21.19 0.53 22.30
CA HIS A 33 -22.11 -0.21 21.46
C HIS A 33 -21.35 -0.79 20.26
N ALA A 34 -21.45 -2.11 20.08
CA ALA A 34 -20.79 -2.83 19.00
C ALA A 34 -21.80 -3.66 18.20
N THR A 35 -21.55 -3.79 16.90
CA THR A 35 -22.34 -4.59 15.97
C THR A 35 -21.44 -5.45 15.10
N GLN A 36 -21.99 -6.50 14.52
CA GLN A 36 -21.29 -7.37 13.58
C GLN A 36 -22.23 -7.81 12.46
N VAL A 37 -21.69 -8.23 11.33
CA VAL A 37 -22.49 -8.60 10.15
C VAL A 37 -23.55 -9.65 10.45
N SER A 38 -23.20 -10.64 11.26
CA SER A 38 -24.02 -11.79 11.61
C SER A 38 -23.46 -12.44 12.87
N THR A 39 -24.25 -13.28 13.52
CA THR A 39 -23.82 -14.03 14.71
C THR A 39 -23.98 -15.52 14.45
N LEU A 40 -22.97 -16.33 14.82
CA LEU A 40 -23.03 -17.78 14.66
C LEU A 40 -24.27 -18.37 15.35
N ASN A 41 -25.11 -19.04 14.54
CA ASN A 41 -26.36 -19.66 14.98
C ASN A 41 -27.31 -18.70 15.72
N ASP A 42 -27.20 -17.39 15.45
CA ASP A 42 -27.95 -16.32 16.13
C ASP A 42 -27.80 -16.32 17.66
N ASN A 43 -26.75 -16.96 18.19
CA ASN A 43 -26.50 -17.07 19.62
C ASN A 43 -25.74 -15.84 20.14
N VAL A 44 -26.46 -14.72 20.29
CA VAL A 44 -25.91 -13.44 20.77
C VAL A 44 -25.33 -13.56 22.18
N SER A 45 -25.90 -14.42 23.04
CA SER A 45 -25.38 -14.62 24.41
C SER A 45 -23.97 -15.20 24.44
N LYS A 46 -23.60 -15.97 23.42
CA LYS A 46 -22.30 -16.67 23.35
C LYS A 46 -21.33 -16.02 22.37
N PHE A 47 -21.82 -15.44 21.28
CA PHE A 47 -21.00 -14.96 20.16
C PHE A 47 -21.33 -13.53 19.74
N GLY A 48 -22.08 -12.80 20.57
CA GLY A 48 -22.53 -11.45 20.28
C GLY A 48 -21.39 -10.44 20.16
N PRO A 49 -21.61 -9.32 19.44
CA PRO A 49 -20.57 -8.35 19.12
C PRO A 49 -19.94 -7.69 20.35
N MET A 50 -20.68 -7.53 21.44
CA MET A 50 -20.17 -6.92 22.67
C MET A 50 -19.10 -7.77 23.37
N ASN A 51 -18.94 -9.05 22.99
CA ASN A 51 -17.90 -9.90 23.55
C ASN A 51 -16.49 -9.40 23.22
N ALA A 52 -16.31 -8.68 22.12
CA ALA A 52 -15.02 -8.14 21.72
C ALA A 52 -14.66 -6.81 22.40
N ASN A 53 -15.49 -6.25 23.28
CA ASN A 53 -15.16 -4.98 23.93
C ASN A 53 -15.72 -4.88 25.35
N ASN A 54 -15.84 -6.01 26.04
CA ASN A 54 -16.38 -6.07 27.40
C ASN A 54 -15.27 -6.10 28.49
N GLY A 55 -14.00 -6.03 28.08
CA GLY A 55 -12.84 -6.06 28.98
C GLY A 55 -12.35 -7.48 29.33
N LYS A 56 -13.01 -8.54 28.83
CA LYS A 56 -12.61 -9.93 29.09
C LYS A 56 -11.70 -10.45 27.99
N LYS A 57 -10.41 -10.54 28.30
CA LYS A 57 -9.36 -10.98 27.36
C LYS A 57 -9.26 -12.50 27.22
N ASN A 58 -10.28 -13.27 27.60
CA ASN A 58 -10.21 -14.72 27.50
C ASN A 58 -10.31 -15.15 26.03
N GLN A 59 -9.25 -15.78 25.52
CA GLN A 59 -9.14 -16.15 24.11
C GLN A 59 -9.73 -17.54 23.79
N VAL A 60 -10.52 -18.09 24.70
CA VAL A 60 -11.20 -19.39 24.55
C VAL A 60 -12.64 -19.14 24.08
N ALA A 61 -12.89 -19.27 22.77
CA ALA A 61 -14.20 -18.92 22.20
C ALA A 61 -15.35 -19.81 22.70
N THR A 62 -15.06 -21.05 23.13
CA THR A 62 -16.07 -21.96 23.67
C THR A 62 -16.67 -21.49 25.00
N ASN A 63 -15.98 -20.61 25.73
CA ASN A 63 -16.45 -19.99 26.98
C ASN A 63 -17.45 -18.85 26.73
N GLY A 64 -17.65 -18.44 25.47
CA GLY A 64 -18.55 -17.33 25.13
C GLY A 64 -17.96 -15.94 25.35
N ASP A 65 -16.64 -15.85 25.48
CA ASP A 65 -15.92 -14.58 25.65
C ASP A 65 -15.44 -13.99 24.32
N CYS A 66 -15.72 -14.62 23.17
CA CYS A 66 -15.35 -14.11 21.85
C CYS A 66 -16.58 -13.89 20.96
N THR A 67 -16.47 -12.96 20.02
CA THR A 67 -17.43 -12.78 18.93
C THR A 67 -17.28 -13.89 17.89
N HIS A 68 -18.33 -14.17 17.12
CA HIS A 68 -18.22 -15.12 16.02
C HIS A 68 -19.26 -14.81 14.92
N THR A 69 -18.78 -14.49 13.72
CA THR A 69 -19.65 -14.31 12.54
C THR A 69 -19.98 -15.66 11.90
N THR A 70 -21.05 -15.72 11.11
CA THR A 70 -21.27 -16.91 10.29
C THR A 70 -20.21 -17.03 9.18
N ASN A 71 -20.06 -18.24 8.64
CA ASN A 71 -19.20 -18.47 7.47
C ASN A 71 -19.90 -18.11 6.14
N LYS A 72 -21.20 -17.78 6.17
CA LYS A 72 -22.02 -17.55 4.97
C LYS A 72 -21.85 -16.15 4.40
N ASP A 73 -21.35 -15.21 5.21
CA ASP A 73 -21.24 -13.82 4.80
C ASP A 73 -20.03 -13.64 3.86
N PRO A 74 -20.21 -13.08 2.65
CA PRO A 74 -19.10 -12.78 1.75
C PRO A 74 -18.21 -11.64 2.27
N VAL A 75 -18.68 -10.91 3.28
CA VAL A 75 -17.91 -9.88 3.95
C VAL A 75 -18.20 -9.99 5.44
N LYS A 76 -17.16 -10.10 6.24
CA LYS A 76 -17.24 -10.30 7.68
C LYS A 76 -16.72 -9.04 8.35
N TRP A 77 -17.51 -8.45 9.22
CA TRP A 77 -17.12 -7.23 9.90
C TRP A 77 -17.67 -7.18 11.32
N TRP A 78 -16.92 -6.50 12.17
CA TRP A 78 -17.30 -6.08 13.51
C TRP A 78 -17.01 -4.59 13.63
N THR A 79 -17.93 -3.83 14.21
CA THR A 79 -17.83 -2.36 14.32
C THR A 79 -18.18 -1.92 15.73
N VAL A 80 -17.41 -0.98 16.28
CA VAL A 80 -17.71 -0.28 17.54
C VAL A 80 -18.02 1.19 17.27
N ASP A 81 -19.05 1.71 17.93
CA ASP A 81 -19.42 3.13 17.96
C ASP A 81 -18.89 3.78 19.25
N PHE A 82 -17.90 4.66 19.14
CA PHE A 82 -17.32 5.36 20.29
C PHE A 82 -18.27 6.41 20.90
N GLY A 83 -19.33 6.80 20.19
CA GLY A 83 -20.26 7.87 20.52
C GLY A 83 -19.76 9.25 20.09
N ASN A 84 -18.50 9.57 20.41
CA ASN A 84 -17.83 10.82 20.06
C ASN A 84 -16.69 10.59 19.06
N MET A 85 -16.12 11.67 18.54
CA MET A 85 -14.96 11.63 17.67
C MET A 85 -13.68 11.45 18.50
N TYR A 86 -12.82 10.51 18.10
CA TYR A 86 -11.54 10.27 18.75
C TYR A 86 -10.40 10.30 17.74
N THR A 87 -9.24 10.82 18.13
CA THR A 87 -7.96 10.53 17.48
C THR A 87 -7.44 9.21 18.03
N ILE A 88 -7.20 8.24 17.15
CA ILE A 88 -6.80 6.89 17.52
C ILE A 88 -5.29 6.76 17.42
N GLU A 89 -4.68 6.19 18.45
CA GLU A 89 -3.24 6.00 18.53
C GLU A 89 -2.84 4.54 18.37
N SER A 90 -3.55 3.63 19.03
CA SER A 90 -3.27 2.20 18.93
C SER A 90 -4.52 1.35 19.08
N VAL A 91 -4.45 0.15 18.51
CA VAL A 91 -5.51 -0.86 18.55
C VAL A 91 -4.85 -2.19 18.89
N HIS A 92 -5.39 -2.90 19.88
CA HIS A 92 -4.95 -4.24 20.24
C HIS A 92 -6.10 -5.23 19.96
N ILE A 93 -5.84 -6.24 19.15
CA ILE A 93 -6.81 -7.29 18.84
C ILE A 93 -6.35 -8.60 19.45
N TYR A 94 -7.21 -9.21 20.27
CA TYR A 94 -7.02 -10.52 20.86
C TYR A 94 -7.78 -11.53 20.00
N ALA A 95 -7.03 -12.38 19.31
CA ALA A 95 -7.56 -13.44 18.47
C ALA A 95 -8.02 -14.64 19.32
N ARG A 96 -8.73 -15.57 18.69
CA ARG A 96 -9.02 -16.86 19.30
C ARG A 96 -7.74 -17.70 19.46
N LYS A 97 -7.59 -18.34 20.61
CA LYS A 97 -6.41 -19.15 20.98
C LYS A 97 -6.69 -20.65 21.04
N ASP A 98 -7.88 -21.07 21.49
CA ASP A 98 -8.19 -22.48 21.76
C ASP A 98 -8.22 -23.35 20.50
N CYS A 99 -8.45 -22.76 19.33
CA CYS A 99 -8.18 -23.34 18.03
C CYS A 99 -8.18 -22.23 16.97
N CYS A 100 -7.90 -22.62 15.73
CA CYS A 100 -8.41 -21.90 14.58
C CYS A 100 -7.80 -20.50 14.41
N LEU A 101 -6.57 -20.31 14.88
CA LEU A 101 -5.82 -19.05 14.78
C LEU A 101 -5.59 -18.66 13.31
N GLU A 102 -5.57 -19.63 12.40
CA GLU A 102 -5.47 -19.43 10.95
C GLU A 102 -6.61 -18.59 10.36
N ARG A 103 -7.74 -18.50 11.06
CA ARG A 103 -8.88 -17.64 10.67
C ARG A 103 -8.58 -16.16 10.88
N HIS A 104 -7.64 -15.85 11.77
CA HIS A 104 -7.18 -14.48 12.03
C HIS A 104 -6.19 -14.04 10.95
N SER A 105 -6.72 -13.83 9.75
CA SER A 105 -5.98 -13.55 8.54
C SER A 105 -6.70 -12.50 7.68
N ASP A 106 -5.96 -11.81 6.82
CA ASP A 106 -6.50 -10.97 5.74
C ASP A 106 -7.61 -9.99 6.18
N PHE A 107 -7.41 -9.29 7.29
CA PHE A 107 -8.33 -8.30 7.81
C PHE A 107 -7.75 -6.89 7.80
N GLU A 108 -8.63 -5.90 7.84
CA GLU A 108 -8.30 -4.48 7.88
C GLU A 108 -8.95 -3.83 9.10
N ILE A 109 -8.24 -2.88 9.69
CA ILE A 109 -8.76 -1.99 10.74
C ILE A 109 -9.03 -0.65 10.10
N ARG A 110 -10.30 -0.26 10.07
CA ARG A 110 -10.80 0.94 9.38
C ARG A 110 -11.46 1.88 10.35
N LEU A 111 -11.17 3.17 10.22
CA LEU A 111 -11.82 4.25 10.97
C LEU A 111 -12.77 5.01 10.06
N HIS A 112 -13.96 5.34 10.55
CA HIS A 112 -14.98 6.05 9.80
C HIS A 112 -15.83 6.97 10.70
N ASN A 113 -16.51 7.93 10.10
CA ASN A 113 -17.30 8.94 10.81
C ASN A 113 -18.82 8.68 10.76
N THR A 114 -19.27 7.93 9.76
CA THR A 114 -20.69 7.65 9.52
C THR A 114 -20.98 6.19 9.84
N SER A 115 -22.25 5.80 9.93
CA SER A 115 -22.59 4.38 10.13
C SER A 115 -22.23 3.49 8.92
N ASP A 116 -21.98 4.08 7.76
CA ASP A 116 -21.56 3.37 6.56
C ASP A 116 -20.02 3.26 6.52
N TRP A 117 -19.54 2.12 7.02
CA TRP A 117 -18.11 1.80 7.06
C TRP A 117 -17.45 1.61 5.69
N SER A 118 -18.24 1.50 4.61
CA SER A 118 -17.75 1.09 3.28
C SER A 118 -17.46 2.26 2.34
N SER A 119 -18.15 3.39 2.48
CA SER A 119 -18.06 4.53 1.55
C SER A 119 -16.86 5.44 1.79
N GLN A 120 -16.53 5.72 3.04
CA GLN A 120 -15.40 6.57 3.40
C GLN A 120 -14.77 6.14 4.72
N TYR A 121 -13.55 5.63 4.64
CA TYR A 121 -12.80 5.20 5.80
C TYR A 121 -11.32 5.54 5.67
N CYS A 122 -10.63 5.46 6.79
CA CYS A 122 -9.18 5.51 6.87
C CYS A 122 -8.64 4.18 7.34
N LEU A 123 -7.68 3.65 6.58
CA LEU A 123 -7.01 2.42 6.93
C LEU A 123 -6.00 2.70 8.05
N CYS A 124 -6.24 2.17 9.25
CA CYS A 124 -5.21 2.14 10.28
C CYS A 124 -4.23 0.99 10.02
N TYR A 125 -4.76 -0.19 9.65
CA TYR A 125 -3.94 -1.38 9.50
C TYR A 125 -4.54 -2.38 8.53
N LYS A 126 -3.65 -3.13 7.88
CA LYS A 126 -3.99 -4.24 6.99
C LYS A 126 -3.11 -5.43 7.31
N GLN A 127 -3.74 -6.50 7.80
CA GLN A 127 -3.13 -7.82 7.94
C GLN A 127 -3.16 -8.51 6.56
N ILE A 128 -2.05 -9.16 6.20
CA ILE A 128 -1.96 -10.00 5.01
C ILE A 128 -1.48 -11.39 5.45
N GLY A 129 -2.19 -12.42 5.00
CA GLY A 129 -1.98 -13.79 5.47
C GLY A 129 -2.34 -13.96 6.94
N GLN A 130 -1.93 -15.09 7.51
CA GLN A 130 -2.18 -15.42 8.91
C GLN A 130 -1.45 -14.46 9.85
N ALA A 131 -2.14 -13.96 10.87
CA ALA A 131 -1.54 -13.16 11.91
C ALA A 131 -0.43 -13.95 12.63
N PRO A 132 0.71 -13.32 12.92
CA PRO A 132 1.88 -14.02 13.47
C PRO A 132 1.69 -14.46 14.92
N THR A 133 0.73 -13.86 15.62
CA THR A 133 0.51 -14.08 17.06
C THR A 133 -0.98 -14.02 17.39
N GLU A 134 -1.30 -14.46 18.60
CA GLU A 134 -2.65 -14.41 19.17
C GLU A 134 -3.08 -12.98 19.55
N ILE A 135 -2.15 -12.03 19.64
CA ILE A 135 -2.44 -10.64 20.00
C ILE A 135 -1.78 -9.70 19.00
N VAL A 136 -2.59 -9.02 18.20
CA VAL A 136 -2.12 -8.07 17.19
C VAL A 136 -2.10 -6.67 17.80
N HIS A 137 -0.91 -6.15 18.06
CA HIS A 137 -0.69 -4.77 18.47
C HIS A 137 -0.44 -3.89 17.25
N VAL A 138 -1.29 -2.88 17.07
CA VAL A 138 -1.24 -1.96 15.94
C VAL A 138 -1.08 -0.55 16.45
N ASN A 139 -0.08 0.14 15.95
CA ASN A 139 0.07 1.57 16.14
C ASN A 139 -0.50 2.30 14.91
N CYS A 140 -1.56 3.08 15.11
CA CYS A 140 -2.18 3.91 14.08
C CYS A 140 -1.41 5.24 13.96
N THR A 141 -0.11 5.21 13.64
CA THR A 141 0.78 6.40 13.74
C THR A 141 0.69 7.38 12.56
N MET A 142 -0.27 7.21 11.65
CA MET A 142 -0.52 8.26 10.66
C MET A 142 -1.16 9.47 11.37
N THR A 143 -0.51 10.63 11.28
CA THR A 143 -0.98 11.85 11.94
C THR A 143 -2.43 12.16 11.52
N GLY A 144 -3.34 12.22 12.50
CA GLY A 144 -4.74 12.62 12.29
C GLY A 144 -5.72 11.50 11.97
N LEU A 145 -5.37 10.22 12.21
CA LEU A 145 -6.37 9.15 12.14
C LEU A 145 -7.44 9.37 13.22
N SER A 146 -8.59 9.87 12.77
CA SER A 146 -9.74 10.15 13.63
C SER A 146 -11.01 9.48 13.10
N GLY A 147 -11.83 8.98 14.01
CA GLY A 147 -13.13 8.40 13.66
C GLY A 147 -14.08 8.37 14.85
N LYS A 148 -15.37 8.28 14.56
CA LYS A 148 -16.41 7.93 15.55
C LYS A 148 -16.58 6.42 15.65
N TYR A 149 -16.26 5.70 14.59
CA TYR A 149 -16.40 4.27 14.50
C TYR A 149 -15.08 3.61 14.12
N LEU A 150 -14.85 2.41 14.64
CA LEU A 150 -13.80 1.52 14.19
C LEU A 150 -14.42 0.20 13.73
N THR A 151 -14.02 -0.25 12.55
CA THR A 151 -14.45 -1.53 11.98
C THR A 151 -13.25 -2.44 11.74
N VAL A 152 -13.33 -3.66 12.25
CA VAL A 152 -12.49 -4.77 11.81
C VAL A 152 -13.21 -5.45 10.67
N TYR A 153 -12.62 -5.39 9.48
CA TYR A 153 -13.19 -5.85 8.22
C TYR A 153 -12.37 -7.00 7.67
N LYS A 154 -13.00 -8.10 7.28
CA LYS A 154 -12.40 -9.21 6.54
C LYS A 154 -13.25 -9.51 5.32
N LYS A 155 -12.65 -9.46 4.14
CA LYS A 155 -13.32 -9.92 2.91
C LYS A 155 -13.32 -11.45 2.89
N ASP A 156 -14.30 -12.06 2.23
CA ASP A 156 -14.24 -13.50 1.98
C ASP A 156 -12.89 -13.89 1.38
N ASP A 157 -12.30 -14.91 1.98
CA ASP A 157 -11.13 -15.59 1.46
C ASP A 157 -11.56 -16.91 0.81
N TYR A 158 -10.61 -17.62 0.20
CA TYR A 158 -10.85 -18.94 -0.37
C TYR A 158 -11.37 -19.96 0.66
N HIS A 159 -11.11 -19.74 1.95
CA HIS A 159 -11.43 -20.66 3.03
C HIS A 159 -12.76 -20.33 3.73
N HIS A 160 -13.43 -19.24 3.34
CA HIS A 160 -14.66 -18.73 3.95
C HIS A 160 -14.58 -18.57 5.46
N TYR A 161 -13.40 -18.20 5.99
CA TYR A 161 -13.18 -18.18 7.43
C TYR A 161 -13.97 -17.08 8.13
N PRO A 162 -14.68 -17.39 9.25
CA PRO A 162 -15.43 -16.40 10.01
C PRO A 162 -14.50 -15.41 10.72
N LEU A 163 -15.04 -14.24 11.03
CA LEU A 163 -14.37 -13.28 11.91
C LEU A 163 -14.67 -13.64 13.37
N THR A 164 -13.61 -13.83 14.15
CA THR A 164 -13.68 -14.15 15.58
C THR A 164 -12.72 -13.21 16.31
N LEU A 165 -13.25 -12.40 17.22
CA LEU A 165 -12.51 -11.42 18.00
C LEU A 165 -12.83 -11.66 19.47
N CYS A 166 -11.82 -11.90 20.29
CA CYS A 166 -12.01 -12.14 21.72
C CYS A 166 -11.96 -10.85 22.53
N GLU A 167 -11.15 -9.88 22.10
CA GLU A 167 -11.17 -8.52 22.63
C GLU A 167 -10.54 -7.57 21.60
N VAL A 168 -11.04 -6.34 21.55
CA VAL A 168 -10.54 -5.24 20.72
C VAL A 168 -10.44 -4.03 21.64
N GLU A 169 -9.21 -3.68 21.99
CA GLU A 169 -8.91 -2.48 22.74
C GLU A 169 -8.51 -1.37 21.78
N VAL A 170 -9.08 -0.18 21.98
CA VAL A 170 -8.76 0.99 21.17
C VAL A 170 -8.30 2.09 22.10
N TYR A 171 -7.16 2.68 21.81
CA TYR A 171 -6.55 3.71 22.63
C TYR A 171 -6.45 5.01 21.82
N GLY A 172 -6.90 6.11 22.42
CA GLY A 172 -6.98 7.38 21.73
C GLY A 172 -7.45 8.52 22.63
N THR A 173 -7.55 9.70 22.04
CA THR A 173 -7.97 10.94 22.72
C THR A 173 -9.24 11.49 22.08
N GLU A 174 -10.16 11.93 22.92
CA GLU A 174 -11.42 12.52 22.45
C GLU A 174 -11.15 13.89 21.82
N ILE A 175 -11.76 14.13 20.65
CA ILE A 175 -11.73 15.43 19.99
C ILE A 175 -12.84 16.29 20.60
N THR A 176 -12.55 16.91 21.74
CA THR A 176 -13.44 17.91 22.33
C THR A 176 -13.31 19.22 21.56
N GLY A 177 -14.41 19.76 21.03
CA GLY A 177 -14.47 20.98 20.23
C GLY A 177 -14.14 22.29 20.97
N ASN A 178 -13.17 22.29 21.88
CA ASN A 178 -12.61 23.53 22.38
C ASN A 178 -11.74 24.12 21.27
N THR A 179 -12.28 25.14 20.62
CA THR A 179 -11.51 26.16 19.93
C THR A 179 -10.34 26.55 20.83
N VAL A 180 -9.13 26.12 20.46
CA VAL A 180 -7.94 26.85 20.88
C VAL A 180 -8.17 28.26 20.34
N ASN A 181 -8.39 29.22 21.24
CA ASN A 181 -8.40 30.63 20.91
C ASN A 181 -7.09 30.93 20.18
N THR A 182 -7.13 31.04 18.85
CA THR A 182 -5.98 31.43 18.02
C THR A 182 -5.65 32.91 18.14
N ASN A 183 -6.17 33.60 19.16
CA ASN A 183 -5.81 34.98 19.51
C ASN A 183 -4.44 35.11 20.19
N ALA A 184 -3.60 34.07 20.15
CA ALA A 184 -2.22 34.12 20.64
C ALA A 184 -1.21 33.75 19.54
N LEU A 185 -1.33 34.36 18.36
CA LEU A 185 -0.21 34.67 17.46
C LEU A 185 -0.70 35.74 16.49
N LYS A 186 -0.47 37.01 16.86
CA LYS A 186 -0.73 38.17 16.02
C LYS A 186 0.14 38.05 14.77
N PRO A 187 -0.41 37.99 13.54
CA PRO A 187 0.40 37.97 12.34
C PRO A 187 1.17 39.28 12.23
N THR A 188 2.49 39.21 12.15
CA THR A 188 3.34 40.37 11.88
C THR A 188 3.04 40.93 10.48
N THR A 189 3.12 42.25 10.40
CA THR A 189 2.69 43.12 9.29
C THR A 189 3.27 42.79 7.91
N GLU A 190 4.27 41.91 7.81
CA GLU A 190 4.92 41.53 6.56
C GLU A 190 4.10 40.52 5.73
N ILE A 191 3.29 39.66 6.37
CA ILE A 191 2.52 38.62 5.66
C ILE A 191 1.36 39.24 4.86
N THR A 192 0.76 40.32 5.35
CA THR A 192 -0.35 41.02 4.70
C THR A 192 0.00 41.59 3.33
N THR A 193 1.25 41.97 3.11
CA THR A 193 1.71 42.58 1.86
C THR A 193 1.82 41.53 0.74
N ILE A 194 2.27 40.32 1.07
CA ILE A 194 2.42 39.22 0.12
C ILE A 194 1.04 38.69 -0.31
N THR A 195 0.10 38.56 0.62
CA THR A 195 -1.27 38.10 0.32
C THR A 195 -2.02 39.08 -0.58
N ASN A 196 -1.77 40.38 -0.43
CA ASN A 196 -2.37 41.41 -1.28
C ASN A 196 -1.74 41.48 -2.69
N GLN A 197 -0.44 41.18 -2.82
CA GLN A 197 0.22 41.09 -4.12
C GLN A 197 -0.22 39.86 -4.93
N ILE A 198 -0.44 38.71 -4.26
CA ILE A 198 -0.96 37.51 -4.93
C ILE A 198 -2.42 37.73 -5.38
N ARG A 199 -3.23 38.45 -4.59
CA ARG A 199 -4.64 38.75 -4.93
C ARG A 199 -4.80 39.62 -6.16
N GLN A 200 -3.85 40.53 -6.43
CA GLN A 200 -3.87 41.40 -7.61
C GLN A 200 -3.40 40.70 -8.90
N MET A 201 -2.71 39.56 -8.82
CA MET A 201 -2.29 38.80 -10.01
C MET A 201 -3.35 37.81 -10.54
N THR A 202 -4.42 37.53 -9.78
CA THR A 202 -5.47 36.56 -10.16
C THR A 202 -6.81 37.17 -10.58
N THR A 203 -6.95 38.49 -10.71
CA THR A 203 -8.23 39.12 -11.13
C THR A 203 -8.45 39.20 -12.65
N ASN A 204 -7.91 38.25 -13.42
CA ASN A 204 -8.27 38.09 -14.83
C ASN A 204 -8.46 36.61 -15.16
N THR A 205 -9.44 35.96 -14.54
CA THR A 205 -10.35 35.02 -15.22
C THR A 205 -11.40 34.44 -14.25
N ARG A 206 -12.67 34.62 -14.67
CA ARG A 206 -13.88 33.84 -14.35
C ARG A 206 -14.59 34.07 -13.00
N ASN A 207 -15.69 34.81 -13.12
CA ASN A 207 -17.07 34.46 -12.75
C ASN A 207 -17.32 33.91 -11.34
N ASN A 208 -17.83 34.82 -10.51
CA ASN A 208 -18.98 34.68 -9.62
C ASN A 208 -19.55 33.26 -9.41
N TYR A 209 -19.08 32.61 -8.36
CA TYR A 209 -19.89 31.76 -7.48
C TYR A 209 -19.46 32.06 -6.04
N ASP A 210 -20.36 32.64 -5.28
CA ASP A 210 -20.26 32.79 -3.82
C ASP A 210 -20.34 31.39 -3.20
N ILE A 211 -19.21 30.89 -2.68
CA ILE A 211 -19.16 29.68 -1.86
C ILE A 211 -18.63 30.12 -0.49
N GLN A 212 -19.56 30.40 0.41
CA GLN A 212 -19.32 30.36 1.85
C GLN A 212 -18.72 28.99 2.21
N PRO A 213 -17.58 28.90 2.92
CA PRO A 213 -17.05 27.61 3.32
C PRO A 213 -17.91 27.07 4.46
N LYS A 214 -18.88 26.21 4.11
CA LYS A 214 -19.43 25.24 5.06
C LYS A 214 -18.31 24.24 5.38
N GLU A 215 -17.64 24.44 6.51
CA GLU A 215 -16.84 23.39 7.13
C GLU A 215 -17.78 22.22 7.46
N ASN A 216 -17.82 21.26 6.54
CA ASN A 216 -18.62 20.06 6.69
C ASN A 216 -17.84 19.10 7.60
N MET A 217 -18.23 19.03 8.86
CA MET A 217 -17.64 18.21 9.93
C MET A 217 -17.90 16.70 9.74
N ASN A 218 -17.77 16.19 8.51
CA ASN A 218 -18.15 14.82 8.14
C ASN A 218 -17.04 14.04 7.40
N MET A 219 -15.80 14.53 7.38
CA MET A 219 -14.68 13.80 6.81
C MET A 219 -13.83 13.20 7.92
N CYS A 220 -13.53 11.89 7.89
CA CYS A 220 -12.41 11.37 8.67
C CYS A 220 -11.17 12.18 8.28
N LEU A 221 -10.55 12.88 9.23
CA LEU A 221 -9.46 13.84 9.00
C LEU A 221 -8.12 13.13 8.74
N CYS A 222 -8.12 12.15 7.86
CA CYS A 222 -6.90 11.49 7.44
C CYS A 222 -6.26 12.40 6.41
N LYS A 223 -5.06 12.93 6.70
CA LYS A 223 -4.23 13.56 5.68
C LYS A 223 -4.03 12.53 4.57
N ARG A 224 -4.79 12.68 3.48
CA ARG A 224 -4.80 11.74 2.37
C ARG A 224 -3.38 11.58 1.85
N SER A 225 -2.91 10.34 1.81
CA SER A 225 -1.73 10.00 1.03
C SER A 225 -2.02 10.32 -0.45
N ALA A 226 -1.01 10.76 -1.20
CA ALA A 226 -1.12 11.01 -2.64
C ALA A 226 -1.64 9.78 -3.44
N SER A 227 -1.55 8.58 -2.88
CA SER A 227 -2.12 7.34 -3.42
C SER A 227 -3.65 7.34 -3.48
N ASP A 228 -4.31 7.97 -2.52
CA ASP A 228 -5.77 7.84 -2.32
C ASP A 228 -6.55 8.86 -3.15
N ILE A 229 -5.92 10.01 -3.42
CA ILE A 229 -6.41 11.01 -4.38
C ILE A 229 -6.54 10.39 -5.78
N TYR A 230 -5.63 9.45 -6.11
CA TYR A 230 -5.63 8.77 -7.41
C TYR A 230 -6.77 7.74 -7.55
N GLN A 231 -7.31 7.22 -6.45
CA GLN A 231 -8.38 6.21 -6.48
C GLN A 231 -9.79 6.83 -6.61
N GLN A 232 -10.05 7.96 -5.93
CA GLN A 232 -11.36 8.63 -6.02
C GLN A 232 -11.64 9.24 -7.41
N GLN A 233 -10.61 9.66 -8.14
CA GLN A 233 -10.80 10.18 -9.51
C GLN A 233 -11.28 9.11 -10.49
N ASN A 234 -11.04 7.82 -10.23
CA ASN A 234 -11.35 6.74 -11.19
C ASN A 234 -12.82 6.28 -11.18
N HIS A 235 -13.61 6.66 -10.18
CA HIS A 235 -15.00 6.21 -10.05
C HIS A 235 -16.00 6.98 -10.92
N ASN A 236 -15.57 8.09 -11.54
CA ASN A 236 -16.38 8.95 -12.40
C ASN A 236 -16.18 8.73 -13.91
N TYR A 237 -15.30 7.82 -14.32
CA TYR A 237 -14.95 7.59 -15.73
C TYR A 237 -15.39 6.22 -16.22
N SER A 238 -15.96 6.18 -17.42
CA SER A 238 -16.36 4.96 -18.11
C SER A 238 -15.16 4.05 -18.38
N LYS A 239 -15.42 2.75 -18.64
CA LYS A 239 -14.36 1.74 -18.86
C LYS A 239 -13.42 2.11 -20.01
N GLU A 240 -13.95 2.79 -21.02
CA GLU A 240 -13.23 3.21 -22.23
C GLU A 240 -12.32 4.43 -21.95
N GLU A 241 -12.81 5.40 -21.18
CA GLU A 241 -12.03 6.57 -20.77
C GLU A 241 -10.86 6.19 -19.86
N ARG A 242 -11.05 5.23 -18.95
CA ARG A 242 -9.95 4.70 -18.12
C ARG A 242 -8.86 4.05 -18.97
N GLN A 243 -9.25 3.30 -20.00
CA GLN A 243 -8.27 2.64 -20.88
C GLN A 243 -7.47 3.67 -21.71
N PHE A 244 -8.11 4.74 -22.15
CA PHE A 244 -7.45 5.84 -22.85
C PHE A 244 -6.42 6.55 -21.95
N LEU A 245 -6.81 6.89 -20.72
CA LEU A 245 -5.93 7.56 -19.74
C LEU A 245 -4.73 6.70 -19.35
N ILE A 246 -4.94 5.39 -19.16
CA ILE A 246 -3.86 4.42 -18.86
C ILE A 246 -2.87 4.35 -20.03
N ASN A 247 -3.37 4.29 -21.27
CA ASN A 247 -2.53 4.21 -22.46
C ASN A 247 -1.72 5.49 -22.69
N GLU A 248 -2.30 6.67 -22.44
CA GLU A 248 -1.55 7.94 -22.51
C GLU A 248 -0.48 8.03 -21.43
N ARG A 249 -0.77 7.60 -20.20
CA ARG A 249 0.23 7.58 -19.13
C ARG A 249 1.38 6.62 -19.44
N ILE A 250 1.10 5.46 -20.03
CA ILE A 250 2.15 4.53 -20.51
C ILE A 250 3.04 5.20 -21.55
N LYS A 251 2.48 5.96 -22.51
CA LYS A 251 3.28 6.67 -23.52
C LYS A 251 4.18 7.73 -22.90
N ILE A 252 3.67 8.49 -21.92
CA ILE A 252 4.46 9.51 -21.21
C ILE A 252 5.63 8.85 -20.47
N LEU A 253 5.36 7.79 -19.70
CA LEU A 253 6.39 7.06 -18.95
C LEU A 253 7.42 6.42 -19.89
N GLN A 254 7.00 5.87 -21.03
CA GLN A 254 7.90 5.36 -22.05
C GLN A 254 8.79 6.45 -22.66
N LYS A 255 8.30 7.68 -22.77
CA LYS A 255 9.06 8.83 -23.25
C LYS A 255 10.09 9.30 -22.22
N GLU A 256 9.73 9.31 -20.94
CA GLU A 256 10.66 9.65 -19.85
C GLU A 256 11.72 8.57 -19.61
N LEU A 257 11.35 7.30 -19.74
CA LEU A 257 12.26 6.17 -19.58
C LEU A 257 13.13 5.90 -20.82
N LYS A 258 12.91 6.63 -21.93
CA LYS A 258 13.76 6.51 -23.12
C LYS A 258 15.08 7.22 -22.85
N ILE A 259 16.01 6.47 -22.27
CA ILE A 259 17.37 6.94 -21.99
C ILE A 259 18.01 7.39 -23.31
N ASP A 260 18.50 8.63 -23.31
CA ASP A 260 19.19 9.21 -24.45
C ASP A 260 20.50 8.47 -24.72
N LYS A 261 20.49 7.62 -25.75
CA LYS A 261 21.63 6.78 -26.13
C LYS A 261 22.88 7.60 -26.47
N SER A 262 22.74 8.89 -26.80
CA SER A 262 23.89 9.78 -27.05
C SER A 262 24.65 10.16 -25.77
N LYS A 263 23.98 10.12 -24.60
CA LYS A 263 24.53 10.45 -23.28
C LYS A 263 25.01 9.24 -22.48
N LEU A 264 24.72 8.01 -22.92
CA LEU A 264 25.21 6.82 -22.24
C LEU A 264 26.74 6.79 -22.20
N SER A 265 27.29 6.35 -21.06
CA SER A 265 28.73 6.18 -20.87
C SER A 265 29.35 5.23 -21.88
N SER A 266 28.61 4.20 -22.35
CA SER A 266 29.03 3.29 -23.42
C SER A 266 29.19 3.99 -24.78
N THR A 267 28.33 4.95 -25.11
CA THR A 267 28.42 5.76 -26.34
C THR A 267 29.51 6.83 -26.22
N ARG A 268 29.65 7.45 -25.04
CA ARG A 268 30.72 8.42 -24.75
C ARG A 268 32.12 7.77 -24.80
N ARG A 269 32.22 6.51 -24.37
CA ARG A 269 33.45 5.70 -24.43
C ARG A 269 33.80 5.17 -25.82
N LYS A 270 32.94 5.36 -26.83
CA LYS A 270 33.26 4.99 -28.23
C LYS A 270 34.17 6.00 -28.96
N LYS A 271 34.66 7.04 -28.27
CA LYS A 271 35.68 7.96 -28.78
C LYS A 271 37.01 7.81 -28.02
N THR A 272 37.68 6.67 -28.18
CA THR A 272 39.13 6.55 -27.93
C THR A 272 39.75 5.58 -28.92
N CYS A 273 39.63 5.89 -30.20
CA CYS A 273 40.76 5.70 -31.11
C CYS A 273 41.01 7.09 -31.70
N ALA A 274 42.22 7.61 -31.55
CA ALA A 274 42.61 8.82 -32.26
C ALA A 274 42.56 8.52 -33.76
N GLU A 275 41.95 9.40 -34.55
CA GLU A 275 42.07 9.35 -36.00
C GLU A 275 43.56 9.59 -36.33
N ASP A 276 44.27 8.58 -36.82
CA ASP A 276 45.68 8.69 -37.22
C ASP A 276 45.74 8.80 -38.75
N ASP A 277 45.88 10.03 -39.23
CA ASP A 277 45.97 10.40 -40.64
C ASP A 277 47.34 10.10 -41.28
N ARG A 278 48.22 9.34 -40.60
CA ARG A 278 49.47 8.89 -41.23
C ARG A 278 49.16 8.00 -42.43
N ARG A 279 49.54 8.48 -43.62
CA ARG A 279 49.42 7.77 -44.92
C ARG A 279 49.93 6.32 -44.90
N SER A 280 50.83 5.98 -43.98
CA SER A 280 51.31 4.61 -43.76
C SER A 280 50.26 3.67 -43.15
N SER A 281 49.38 4.13 -42.26
CA SER A 281 48.40 3.28 -41.56
C SER A 281 47.20 2.92 -42.46
N GLN A 282 46.74 3.87 -43.28
CA GLN A 282 45.58 3.68 -44.16
C GLN A 282 45.86 2.71 -45.32
N HIS A 283 47.10 2.67 -45.82
CA HIS A 283 47.47 1.80 -46.94
C HIS A 283 47.82 0.36 -46.53
N LEU A 284 48.40 0.15 -45.35
CA LEU A 284 48.76 -1.21 -44.88
C LEU A 284 47.52 -2.10 -44.67
N GLY A 285 46.42 -1.54 -44.17
CA GLY A 285 45.16 -2.29 -43.99
C GLY A 285 44.54 -2.73 -45.32
N PHE A 286 44.52 -1.85 -46.31
CA PHE A 286 43.98 -2.15 -47.64
C PHE A 286 44.82 -3.20 -48.39
N ILE A 287 46.16 -3.08 -48.32
CA ILE A 287 47.08 -4.07 -48.90
C ILE A 287 46.87 -5.44 -48.26
N GLY A 288 46.71 -5.50 -46.93
CA GLY A 288 46.45 -6.76 -46.22
C GLY A 288 45.16 -7.46 -46.68
N ILE A 289 44.08 -6.70 -46.88
CA ILE A 289 42.81 -7.26 -47.38
C ILE A 289 42.96 -7.81 -48.80
N ILE A 290 43.66 -7.07 -49.68
CA ILE A 290 43.90 -7.53 -51.06
C ILE A 290 44.68 -8.85 -51.08
N VAL A 291 45.73 -8.96 -50.27
CA VAL A 291 46.55 -10.18 -50.18
C VAL A 291 45.72 -11.36 -49.68
N LEU A 292 44.91 -11.16 -48.64
CA LEU A 292 44.05 -12.23 -48.10
C LEU A 292 42.99 -12.69 -49.10
N VAL A 293 42.34 -11.76 -49.80
CA VAL A 293 41.34 -12.10 -50.83
C VAL A 293 41.99 -12.82 -52.00
N SER A 294 43.19 -12.39 -52.42
CA SER A 294 43.93 -13.04 -53.50
C SER A 294 44.31 -14.48 -53.15
N ILE A 295 44.82 -14.72 -51.94
CA ILE A 295 45.21 -16.07 -51.49
C ILE A 295 43.98 -16.98 -51.41
N MET A 296 42.90 -16.53 -50.80
CA MET A 296 41.65 -17.33 -50.71
C MET A 296 41.06 -17.59 -52.10
N GLY A 297 41.12 -16.63 -53.01
CA GLY A 297 40.71 -16.82 -54.41
C GLY A 297 41.53 -17.88 -55.13
N CYS A 298 42.86 -17.88 -54.97
CA CYS A 298 43.74 -18.90 -55.56
C CYS A 298 43.43 -20.31 -55.04
N ILE A 299 43.17 -20.45 -53.73
CA ILE A 299 42.80 -21.75 -53.12
C ILE A 299 41.48 -22.25 -53.73
N VAL A 300 40.45 -21.41 -53.76
CA VAL A 300 39.14 -21.78 -54.30
C VAL A 300 39.23 -22.14 -55.79
N LEU A 301 40.01 -21.40 -56.58
CA LEU A 301 40.22 -21.70 -57.99
C LEU A 301 40.95 -23.03 -58.21
N SER A 302 41.95 -23.34 -57.38
CA SER A 302 42.66 -24.63 -57.43
C SER A 302 41.70 -25.79 -57.16
N ASP A 303 40.91 -25.69 -56.09
CA ASP A 303 39.94 -26.72 -55.71
C ASP A 303 38.84 -26.88 -56.79
N LEU A 304 38.44 -25.79 -57.44
CA LEU A 304 37.42 -25.82 -58.50
C LEU A 304 37.92 -26.51 -59.77
N VAL A 305 39.20 -26.34 -60.13
CA VAL A 305 39.83 -27.07 -61.23
C VAL A 305 39.88 -28.58 -60.94
N ASP A 306 40.25 -28.95 -59.72
CA ASP A 306 40.29 -30.35 -59.31
C ASP A 306 38.89 -30.98 -59.25
N LEU A 307 37.88 -30.21 -58.82
CA LEU A 307 36.48 -30.64 -58.88
C LEU A 307 36.00 -30.85 -60.33
N ILE A 308 36.32 -29.93 -61.25
CA ILE A 308 35.98 -30.08 -62.68
C ILE A 308 36.67 -31.30 -63.28
N ARG A 309 37.95 -31.55 -62.96
CA ARG A 309 38.67 -32.76 -63.39
C ARG A 309 38.02 -34.04 -62.83
N PHE A 310 37.55 -34.01 -61.59
CA PHE A 310 36.86 -35.13 -60.98
C PHE A 310 35.51 -35.42 -61.66
N ILE A 311 34.73 -34.38 -61.97
CA ILE A 311 33.44 -34.49 -62.66
C ILE A 311 33.61 -34.97 -64.11
N ASN A 312 34.61 -34.44 -64.82
CA ASN A 312 34.88 -34.77 -66.23
C ASN A 312 35.63 -36.10 -66.40
N LYS A 313 36.04 -36.77 -65.31
CA LYS A 313 36.60 -38.11 -65.39
C LYS A 313 35.47 -39.07 -65.81
N PRO A 314 35.54 -39.70 -67.00
CA PRO A 314 34.46 -40.56 -67.46
C PRO A 314 34.28 -41.71 -66.46
N ARG A 315 33.07 -41.85 -65.90
CA ARG A 315 32.72 -43.00 -65.05
C ARG A 315 33.07 -44.29 -65.78
N CYS A 316 34.10 -45.01 -65.32
CA CYS A 316 34.51 -46.28 -65.89
C CYS A 316 33.33 -47.27 -65.93
N ARG A 317 32.85 -47.56 -67.14
CA ARG A 317 31.84 -48.59 -67.50
C ARG A 317 32.26 -50.03 -67.15
N TRP A 318 33.32 -50.24 -66.39
CA TRP A 318 33.95 -51.56 -66.15
C TRP A 318 33.66 -52.16 -64.76
N CYS A 319 32.84 -51.53 -63.91
CA CYS A 319 32.35 -52.15 -62.67
C CYS A 319 30.98 -52.84 -62.79
N MET A 320 30.31 -52.80 -63.95
CA MET A 320 29.02 -53.46 -64.20
C MET A 320 29.15 -54.85 -64.86
N ARG A 321 30.31 -55.52 -64.79
CA ARG A 321 30.56 -56.84 -65.43
C ARG A 321 31.00 -57.96 -64.47
N LYS A 322 30.70 -57.85 -63.17
CA LYS A 322 30.89 -58.95 -62.19
C LYS A 322 29.64 -59.31 -61.35
N ARG A 323 28.44 -59.02 -61.84
CA ARG A 323 27.17 -59.47 -61.23
C ARG A 323 26.25 -60.28 -62.18
N LYS A 324 26.80 -60.85 -63.26
CA LYS A 324 26.12 -61.81 -64.16
C LYS A 324 26.86 -63.15 -64.31
N LYS A 325 27.59 -63.58 -63.28
CA LYS A 325 28.10 -64.95 -63.12
C LYS A 325 27.86 -65.41 -61.68
N LYS A 326 26.59 -65.57 -61.32
CA LYS A 326 26.10 -66.37 -60.18
C LYS A 326 24.57 -66.50 -60.27
N LYS A 327 24.13 -67.15 -61.35
CA LYS A 327 23.07 -68.17 -61.44
C LYS A 327 22.83 -68.45 -62.91
#